data_AF-A0A353ZIH4-F1
#
_entry.id   AF-A0A353ZIH4-F1
#
_cell.length_a   1.000
_cell.length_b   1.000
_cell.length_c   1.000
_cell.angle_alpha   90.00
_cell.angle_beta   90.00
_cell.angle_gamma   90.00
#
_symmetry.space_group_name_H-M   'P 1'
#
loop_
_entity.id
_entity.type
_entity.pdbx_description
1 polymer ?
#
loop_
_entity_poly.entity_id
_entity_poly.type
_entity_poly.pdbx_seq_one_letter_code
_entity_poly.pdbx_strand_id
1 'polypeptide(L)' 'KILAHGQNPENGGAHIVTYDTPSGGEVFSVGSITWPSSILVDPVVSRMTRNVLERFLK' A
#
# COMPACT_ATOMS: atom_id res chain seq x y z
N LYS A 1 2.79 -9.83 -4.82
CA LYS A 1 1.38 -9.95 -5.27
C LYS A 1 0.76 -8.56 -5.44
N ILE A 2 0.01 -8.32 -6.52
CA ILE A 2 -0.79 -7.10 -6.70
C ILE A 2 -2.09 -7.24 -5.91
N LEU A 3 -2.44 -6.20 -5.14
CA LEU A 3 -3.65 -6.13 -4.33
C LEU A 3 -4.69 -5.17 -4.92
N ALA A 4 -4.25 -4.06 -5.51
CA ALA A 4 -5.10 -3.07 -6.16
C ALA A 4 -4.36 -2.34 -7.28
N HIS A 5 -5.12 -1.78 -8.21
CA HIS A 5 -4.63 -0.99 -9.33
C HIS A 5 -5.49 0.28 -9.51
N GLY A 6 -4.84 1.43 -9.67
CA GLY A 6 -5.48 2.70 -9.98
C GLY A 6 -6.19 2.64 -11.34
N GLN A 7 -7.33 3.32 -11.47
CA GLN A 7 -8.18 3.27 -12.66
C GLN A 7 -7.88 4.41 -13.64
N ASN A 8 -6.64 4.89 -13.66
CA ASN A 8 -6.20 5.93 -14.59
C ASN A 8 -6.17 5.35 -16.03
N PRO A 9 -6.46 6.16 -17.08
CA PRO A 9 -6.40 5.72 -18.46
C PRO A 9 -5.06 5.08 -18.85
N GLU A 10 -5.07 4.27 -19.91
CA GLU A 10 -3.86 3.62 -20.48
C GLU A 10 -3.06 2.78 -19.46
N ASN A 11 -3.73 2.21 -18.45
CA ASN A 11 -3.09 1.51 -17.33
C ASN A 11 -2.07 2.37 -16.55
N GLY A 12 -2.22 3.70 -16.56
CA GLY A 12 -1.32 4.63 -15.88
C GLY A 12 -1.51 4.73 -14.37
N GLY A 13 -2.29 3.84 -13.76
CA GLY A 13 -2.60 3.86 -12.33
C GLY A 13 -1.46 3.31 -11.46
N ALA A 14 -1.41 3.77 -10.21
CA ALA A 14 -0.52 3.18 -9.21
C ALA A 14 -0.95 1.75 -8.85
N HIS A 15 0.00 0.93 -8.42
CA HIS A 15 -0.25 -0.43 -7.95
C HIS A 15 0.01 -0.52 -6.45
N ILE A 16 -0.96 -1.09 -5.72
CA ILE A 16 -0.73 -1.52 -4.34
C ILE A 16 -0.28 -2.98 -4.38
N VAL A 17 0.91 -3.26 -3.87
CA VAL A 17 1.57 -4.56 -3.95
C VAL A 17 2.17 -4.98 -2.61
N THR A 18 2.23 -6.30 -2.39
CA THR A 18 3.03 -6.92 -1.32
C THR A 18 4.12 -7.79 -1.90
N TYR A 19 5.23 -7.94 -1.18
CA TYR A 19 6.30 -8.88 -1.52
C TYR A 19 6.95 -9.43 -0.26
N ASP A 20 7.09 -10.75 -0.19
CA ASP A 20 7.77 -11.43 0.91
C ASP A 20 9.23 -11.66 0.51
N THR A 21 10.18 -11.34 1.39
CA THR A 21 11.61 -11.52 1.12
C THR A 21 12.07 -12.92 1.52
N PRO A 22 13.12 -13.47 0.87
CA PRO A 22 13.68 -14.77 1.27
C PRO A 22 14.18 -14.84 2.72
N SER A 23 14.51 -13.69 3.32
CA SER A 23 14.96 -13.59 4.71
C SER A 23 13.82 -13.44 5.72
N GLY A 24 12.56 -13.61 5.30
CA GLY A 24 11.38 -13.51 6.16
C GLY A 24 10.89 -12.08 6.42
N GLY A 25 11.38 -11.09 5.66
CA GLY A 25 10.84 -9.74 5.68
C GLY A 25 9.63 -9.59 4.75
N GLU A 26 8.90 -8.50 4.88
CA GLU A 26 7.76 -8.18 4.04
C GLU A 26 7.86 -6.73 3.53
N VAL A 27 7.40 -6.48 2.30
CA VAL A 27 7.31 -5.15 1.68
C VAL A 27 5.86 -4.89 1.33
N PHE A 28 5.35 -3.72 1.72
CA PHE A 28 4.09 -3.17 1.24
C PHE A 28 4.38 -1.85 0.50
N SER A 29 3.98 -1.76 -0.76
CA SER A 29 4.20 -0.59 -1.61
C SER A 29 2.90 -0.15 -2.27
N VAL A 30 2.63 1.15 -2.26
CA VAL A 30 1.37 1.76 -2.73
C VAL A 30 1.52 2.53 -4.04
N GLY A 31 2.75 2.84 -4.46
CA GLY A 31 3.04 3.48 -5.75
C GLY A 31 2.46 4.90 -5.94
N SER A 32 2.11 5.61 -4.85
CA SER A 32 1.51 6.95 -4.93
C SER A 32 2.18 7.95 -3.98
N ILE A 33 2.60 9.09 -4.52
CA ILE A 33 3.23 10.18 -3.76
C ILE A 33 2.28 10.84 -2.74
N THR A 34 0.97 10.84 -3.02
CA THR A 34 -0.02 11.47 -2.14
C THR A 34 -0.53 10.54 -1.05
N TRP A 35 -0.08 9.27 -1.01
CA TRP A 35 -0.49 8.34 0.05
C TRP A 35 -0.19 8.88 1.46
N PRO A 36 1.02 9.41 1.77
CA PRO A 36 1.33 9.89 3.12
C PRO A 36 0.44 11.05 3.58
N SER A 37 0.12 11.99 2.71
CA SER A 37 -0.79 13.10 3.05
C SER A 37 -2.24 12.61 3.20
N SER A 38 -2.66 11.64 2.37
CA SER A 38 -4.00 11.04 2.47
C SER A 38 -4.23 10.26 3.78
N ILE A 39 -3.20 9.76 4.45
CA ILE A 39 -3.34 9.11 5.77
C ILE A 39 -4.07 10.01 6.77
N LEU A 40 -3.87 11.33 6.69
CA LEU A 40 -4.41 12.29 7.65
C LEU A 40 -5.89 12.61 7.44
N VAL A 41 -6.40 12.42 6.22
CA VAL A 41 -7.72 12.92 5.79
C VAL A 41 -8.63 11.86 5.21
N ASP A 42 -8.09 10.70 4.81
CA ASP A 42 -8.84 9.57 4.28
C ASP A 42 -8.84 8.40 5.29
N PRO A 43 -10.01 8.03 5.85
CA PRO A 43 -10.11 6.98 6.85
C PRO A 43 -9.81 5.57 6.30
N VAL A 44 -9.95 5.34 4.99
CA VAL A 44 -9.61 4.05 4.35
C VAL A 44 -8.10 3.92 4.22
N VAL A 45 -7.41 4.96 3.76
CA VAL A 45 -5.94 5.00 3.65
C VAL A 45 -5.30 4.84 5.03
N SER A 46 -5.83 5.55 6.03
CA SER A 46 -5.40 5.43 7.43
C SER A 46 -5.54 4.00 7.96
N ARG A 47 -6.72 3.38 7.78
CA ARG A 47 -6.98 2.01 8.21
C ARG A 47 -6.07 0.99 7.52
N MET A 48 -5.86 1.13 6.21
CA MET A 48 -4.99 0.22 5.47
C MET A 48 -3.54 0.30 5.96
N THR A 49 -3.04 1.52 6.19
CA THR A 49 -1.68 1.74 6.71
C THR A 49 -1.54 1.14 8.12
N ARG A 50 -2.53 1.37 9.00
CA ARG A 50 -2.56 0.76 10.34
C ARG A 50 -2.51 -0.77 10.28
N ASN A 51 -3.33 -1.40 9.45
CA ASN A 51 -3.38 -2.86 9.35
C ASN A 51 -2.04 -3.46 8.90
N VAL A 52 -1.34 -2.79 7.98
CA VAL A 52 -0.02 -3.24 7.52
C VAL A 52 1.01 -3.12 8.65
N LEU A 53 1.05 -1.98 9.34
CA LEU A 53 1.96 -1.80 10.48
C LEU A 53 1.69 -2.82 11.60
N GLU A 54 0.43 -3.03 11.96
CA GLU A 54 0.05 -4.02 12.97
C GLU A 54 0.38 -5.46 12.57
N ARG A 55 0.46 -5.77 11.27
CA ARG A 55 0.93 -7.07 10.79
C ARG A 55 2.45 -7.17 10.87
N PHE A 56 3.18 -6.16 10.40
CA PHE A 56 4.64 -6.19 10.32
C PHE A 56 5.34 -6.05 11.68
N LEU A 57 4.65 -5.54 12.70
CA LEU A 57 5.18 -5.40 14.07
C LEU A 57 4.86 -6.58 15.00
N LYS A 58 4.23 -7.64 14.49
CA LYS A 58 4.01 -8.89 15.23
C LYS A 58 5.16 -9.85 15.04
#